data_AF-A0A2S8BN48-F1
#
_entry.id   AF-A0A2S8BN48-F1
#
_cell.length_a   1.000
_cell.length_b   1.000
_cell.length_c   1.000
_cell.angle_alpha   90.00
_cell.angle_beta   90.00
_cell.angle_gamma   90.00
#
_symmetry.space_group_name_H-M   'P 1'
#
loop_
_entity.id
_entity.type
_entity.pdbx_description
1 polymer ?
#
loop_
_entity_poly.entity_id
_entity_poly.type
_entity_poly.pdbx_seq_one_letter_code
_entity_poly.pdbx_strand_id
1 'polypeptide(L)'
;MTCHGANLQGVPDRGPSLIGVGEAAVYFQVSTGRMPAARGEAQAPRKEPIFDDHQTDALGAYIQANGGGPTVVRDSQGHLAQQSLRGNDLGRGGDLFRLNCASCHNFTGKGGALSSGKYAPDLADPNEQQILTAMLTGPQNMPKFSDRQLPFDEKRDIIAYVKSVTEEKDPGGYGLGGFGPAPEGMAMWIIGMVAAIGAALWIGARS
;
A
#
# COMPACT_ATOMS: atom_id res chain seq x y z
N MET A 1 -13.20 22.27 -1.41
CA MET A 1 -14.54 22.65 -0.91
C MET A 1 -15.69 22.02 -1.71
N THR A 2 -15.58 21.91 -3.04
CA THR A 2 -16.67 21.38 -3.90
C THR A 2 -17.12 19.95 -3.56
N CYS A 3 -16.21 19.09 -3.06
CA CYS A 3 -16.54 17.71 -2.65
C CYS A 3 -16.63 17.52 -1.12
N HIS A 4 -15.84 18.27 -0.34
CA HIS A 4 -15.74 18.08 1.12
C HIS A 4 -16.45 19.17 1.95
N GLY A 5 -17.12 20.13 1.30
CA GLY A 5 -17.75 21.26 1.95
C GLY A 5 -16.73 22.33 2.38
N ALA A 6 -17.24 23.51 2.76
CA ALA A 6 -16.41 24.59 3.31
C ALA A 6 -16.04 24.35 4.78
N ASN A 7 -16.89 23.63 5.51
CA ASN A 7 -16.73 23.30 6.94
C ASN A 7 -16.30 21.84 7.14
N LEU A 8 -15.69 21.22 6.12
CA LEU A 8 -15.23 19.82 6.14
C LEU A 8 -16.35 18.76 6.31
N GLN A 9 -17.61 19.16 6.20
CA GLN A 9 -18.77 18.32 6.49
C GLN A 9 -19.07 17.26 5.41
N GLY A 10 -18.37 17.30 4.28
CA GLY A 10 -18.70 16.49 3.12
C GLY A 10 -19.80 17.11 2.27
N VAL A 11 -20.00 16.55 1.08
CA VAL A 11 -21.11 16.90 0.20
C VAL A 11 -21.78 15.61 -0.26
N PRO A 12 -23.10 15.44 -0.03
CA PRO A 12 -23.84 14.26 -0.48
C PRO A 12 -23.54 13.94 -1.94
N ASP A 13 -23.31 12.65 -2.21
CA ASP A 13 -23.01 12.09 -3.54
C ASP A 13 -21.77 12.65 -4.25
N ARG A 14 -20.94 13.45 -3.57
CA ARG A 14 -19.69 14.01 -4.14
C ARG A 14 -18.44 13.71 -3.34
N GLY A 15 -18.51 13.79 -2.02
CA GLY A 15 -17.34 13.51 -1.18
C GLY A 15 -17.69 13.32 0.29
N PRO A 16 -16.97 12.44 1.00
CA PRO A 16 -17.22 12.18 2.40
C PRO A 16 -16.84 13.38 3.27
N SER A 17 -17.33 13.35 4.51
CA SER A 17 -16.85 14.26 5.55
C SER A 17 -15.36 14.05 5.84
N LEU A 18 -14.66 15.14 6.14
CA LEU A 18 -13.27 15.14 6.61
C LEU A 18 -13.18 15.35 8.12
N ILE A 19 -14.30 15.43 8.84
CA ILE A 19 -14.28 15.48 10.30
C ILE A 19 -13.87 14.11 10.87
N GLY A 20 -12.92 14.10 11.80
CA GLY A 20 -12.42 12.90 12.49
C GLY A 20 -11.47 12.01 11.67
N VAL A 21 -11.14 12.37 10.42
CA VAL A 21 -10.23 11.57 9.59
C VAL A 21 -8.75 11.74 9.99
N GLY A 22 -8.42 12.91 10.53
CA GLY A 22 -7.09 13.28 11.03
C GLY A 22 -6.03 13.58 9.97
N GLU A 23 -4.91 14.13 10.44
CA GLU A 23 -3.71 14.42 9.64
C GLU A 23 -3.19 13.17 8.92
N ALA A 24 -3.23 12.00 9.56
CA ALA A 24 -2.76 10.74 8.97
C ALA A 24 -3.50 10.39 7.66
N ALA A 25 -4.82 10.62 7.60
CA ALA A 25 -5.61 10.34 6.40
C ALA A 25 -5.27 11.32 5.28
N VAL A 26 -5.08 12.59 5.62
CA VAL A 26 -4.66 13.62 4.66
C VAL A 26 -3.28 13.29 4.11
N TYR A 27 -2.30 13.03 4.98
CA TYR A 27 -0.96 12.65 4.58
C TYR A 27 -1.00 11.43 3.65
N PHE A 28 -1.71 10.35 4.01
CA PHE A 28 -1.80 9.19 3.15
C PHE A 28 -2.39 9.53 1.77
N GLN A 29 -3.54 10.19 1.73
CA GLN A 29 -4.25 10.43 0.47
C GLN A 29 -3.51 11.43 -0.43
N VAL A 30 -2.90 12.46 0.17
CA VAL A 30 -2.24 13.54 -0.57
C VAL A 30 -0.81 13.18 -0.96
N SER A 31 0.00 12.64 -0.04
CA SER A 31 1.39 12.25 -0.34
C SER A 31 1.49 11.07 -1.31
N THR A 32 0.41 10.29 -1.47
CA THR A 32 0.33 9.23 -2.49
C THR A 32 -0.34 9.70 -3.79
N GLY A 33 -0.67 10.99 -3.88
CA GLY A 33 -1.33 11.62 -5.02
C GLY A 33 -2.77 11.16 -5.28
N ARG A 34 -3.35 10.27 -4.46
CA ARG A 34 -4.73 9.80 -4.62
C ARG A 34 -5.73 10.95 -4.55
N MET A 35 -5.50 11.85 -3.60
CA MET A 35 -6.24 13.10 -3.48
C MET A 35 -5.36 14.29 -3.87
N PRO A 36 -5.89 15.26 -4.64
CA PRO A 36 -7.28 15.35 -5.10
C PRO A 36 -7.62 14.34 -6.20
N ALA A 37 -8.75 13.67 -6.05
CA ALA A 37 -9.29 12.76 -7.06
C ALA A 37 -9.98 13.56 -8.17
N ALA A 38 -9.77 13.16 -9.42
CA ALA A 38 -10.39 13.84 -10.57
C ALA A 38 -11.85 13.43 -10.79
N ARG A 39 -12.20 12.19 -10.41
CA ARG A 39 -13.52 11.58 -10.65
C ARG A 39 -13.77 10.44 -9.65
N GLY A 40 -15.04 10.17 -9.37
CA GLY A 40 -15.48 9.09 -8.49
C GLY A 40 -15.48 7.74 -9.20
N GLU A 41 -14.30 7.20 -9.45
CA GLU A 41 -14.14 5.82 -9.96
C GLU A 41 -14.32 4.78 -8.84
N ALA A 42 -14.28 3.50 -9.19
CA ALA A 42 -14.38 2.40 -8.23
C ALA A 42 -13.34 2.54 -7.08
N GLN A 43 -12.15 3.04 -7.40
CA GLN A 43 -11.07 3.28 -6.45
C GLN A 43 -10.16 4.40 -6.97
N ALA A 44 -9.67 5.27 -6.09
CA ALA A 44 -8.71 6.31 -6.46
C ALA A 44 -7.30 5.69 -6.60
N PRO A 45 -6.70 5.69 -7.81
CA PRO A 45 -5.36 5.14 -8.01
C PRO A 45 -4.28 6.04 -7.42
N ARG A 46 -3.10 5.46 -7.15
CA ARG A 46 -1.88 6.24 -6.85
C ARG A 46 -1.54 7.10 -8.07
N LYS A 47 -1.11 8.34 -7.84
CA LYS A 47 -0.68 9.29 -8.88
C LYS A 47 0.52 10.07 -8.37
N GLU A 48 1.13 10.85 -9.24
CA GLU A 48 2.12 11.83 -8.82
C GLU A 48 1.45 12.84 -7.87
N PRO A 49 2.02 13.09 -6.67
CA PRO A 49 1.54 14.12 -5.77
C PRO A 49 1.58 15.50 -6.43
N ILE A 50 0.50 16.25 -6.33
CA ILE A 50 0.44 17.63 -6.84
C ILE A 50 0.80 18.67 -5.77
N PHE A 51 0.87 18.24 -4.52
CA PHE A 51 1.24 19.06 -3.38
C PHE A 51 2.61 18.59 -2.89
N ASP A 52 3.44 19.55 -2.47
CA ASP A 52 4.70 19.25 -1.81
C ASP A 52 4.50 18.85 -0.33
N ASP A 53 5.58 18.47 0.35
CA ASP A 53 5.54 18.02 1.73
C ASP A 53 5.04 19.12 2.70
N HIS A 54 5.45 20.37 2.48
CA HIS A 54 5.02 21.50 3.32
C HIS A 54 3.52 21.79 3.17
N GLN A 55 3.01 21.72 1.95
CA GLN A 55 1.59 21.86 1.65
C GLN A 55 0.79 20.69 2.20
N THR A 56 1.31 19.46 2.09
CA THR A 56 0.69 18.26 2.65
C THR A 56 0.56 18.37 4.18
N ASP A 57 1.62 18.81 4.85
CA ASP A 57 1.62 19.06 6.29
C ASP A 57 0.63 20.17 6.68
N ALA A 58 0.58 21.27 5.93
CA ALA A 58 -0.36 22.36 6.17
C ALA A 58 -1.83 21.91 6.01
N LEU A 59 -2.12 21.12 4.98
CA LEU A 59 -3.45 20.52 4.77
C LEU A 59 -3.80 19.56 5.91
N GLY A 60 -2.86 18.71 6.31
CA GLY A 60 -3.03 17.77 7.41
C GLY A 60 -3.32 18.48 8.73
N ALA A 61 -2.55 19.51 9.06
CA ALA A 61 -2.74 20.33 10.26
C ALA A 61 -4.09 21.06 10.26
N TYR A 62 -4.51 21.59 9.11
CA TYR A 62 -5.82 22.24 8.99
C TYR A 62 -6.97 21.26 9.28
N ILE A 63 -6.94 20.06 8.69
CA ILE A 63 -7.96 19.03 8.96
C ILE A 63 -7.89 18.56 10.41
N GLN A 64 -6.68 18.36 10.96
CA GLN A 64 -6.50 17.95 12.34
C GLN A 64 -7.07 18.97 13.34
N ALA A 65 -6.83 20.27 13.11
CA ALA A 65 -7.30 21.35 13.98
C ALA A 65 -8.83 21.49 13.99
N ASN A 66 -9.49 21.21 12.87
CA ASN A 66 -10.93 21.37 12.73
C ASN A 66 -11.74 20.09 12.98
N GLY A 67 -11.15 18.92 12.76
CA GLY A 67 -11.86 17.64 12.81
C GLY A 67 -11.27 16.60 13.78
N GLY A 68 -10.00 16.74 14.17
CA GLY A 68 -9.28 15.73 14.93
C GLY A 68 -9.10 14.39 14.18
N GLY A 69 -8.53 13.41 14.88
CA GLY A 69 -8.27 12.06 14.35
C GLY A 69 -6.82 11.62 14.54
N PRO A 70 -6.42 10.50 13.92
CA PRO A 70 -5.05 10.00 13.97
C PRO A 70 -4.07 10.96 13.29
N THR A 71 -2.87 11.08 13.85
CA THR A 71 -1.78 11.93 13.35
C THR A 71 -0.67 11.11 12.69
N VAL A 72 0.17 11.78 11.91
CA VAL A 72 1.44 11.18 11.47
C VAL A 72 2.40 11.06 12.66
N VAL A 73 3.47 10.29 12.48
CA VAL A 73 4.53 10.15 13.48
C VAL A 73 5.69 11.02 13.02
N ARG A 74 6.21 11.84 13.93
CA ARG A 74 7.35 12.71 13.66
C ARG A 74 8.50 12.34 14.59
N ASP A 75 9.72 12.53 14.12
CA ASP A 75 10.93 12.36 14.92
C ASP A 75 11.13 13.55 15.90
N SER A 76 12.21 13.51 16.68
CA SER A 76 12.54 14.58 17.63
C SER A 76 12.85 15.93 16.98
N GLN A 77 13.10 15.95 15.66
CA GLN A 77 13.35 17.17 14.87
C GLN A 77 12.08 17.67 14.17
N GLY A 78 10.95 16.95 14.30
CA GLY A 78 9.68 17.30 13.67
C GLY A 78 9.52 16.79 12.23
N HIS A 79 10.50 16.06 11.69
CA HIS A 79 10.38 15.44 10.38
C HIS A 79 9.52 14.18 10.45
N LEU A 80 8.90 13.78 9.34
CA LEU A 80 8.14 12.54 9.27
C LEU A 80 9.04 11.34 9.57
N ALA A 81 8.60 10.51 10.51
CA ALA A 81 9.31 9.29 10.85
C ALA A 81 9.30 8.32 9.66
N GLN A 82 10.48 7.85 9.25
CA GLN A 82 10.63 6.84 8.20
C GLN A 82 11.28 5.59 8.78
N GLN A 83 12.61 5.52 8.80
CA GLN A 83 13.34 4.34 9.27
C GLN A 83 13.01 3.93 10.71
N SER A 84 12.69 4.88 11.59
CA SER A 84 12.28 4.60 12.98
C SER A 84 10.94 3.85 13.08
N LEU A 85 10.12 3.87 12.02
CA LEU A 85 8.89 3.10 11.92
C LEU A 85 9.13 1.63 11.56
N ARG A 86 10.35 1.24 11.17
CA ARG A 86 10.70 -0.17 11.03
C ARG A 86 10.91 -0.75 12.44
N GLY A 87 10.08 -1.73 12.78
CA GLY A 87 10.22 -2.53 13.99
C GLY A 87 11.42 -3.48 13.91
N ASN A 88 11.72 -4.15 15.02
CA ASN A 88 12.91 -4.99 15.15
C ASN A 88 12.58 -6.49 15.03
N ASP A 89 11.31 -6.88 14.98
CA ASP A 89 10.88 -8.28 14.92
C ASP A 89 10.23 -8.58 13.56
N LEU A 90 11.06 -8.93 12.58
CA LEU A 90 10.62 -9.30 11.24
C LEU A 90 9.76 -10.58 11.23
N GLY A 91 10.02 -11.51 12.16
CA GLY A 91 9.27 -12.76 12.26
C GLY A 91 7.82 -12.49 12.66
N ARG A 92 7.64 -11.74 13.76
CA ARG A 92 6.33 -11.27 14.22
C ARG A 92 5.63 -10.42 13.16
N GLY A 93 6.35 -9.51 12.52
CA GLY A 93 5.83 -8.68 11.44
C GLY A 93 5.27 -9.49 10.27
N GLY A 94 5.99 -10.55 9.87
CA GLY A 94 5.54 -11.45 8.81
C GLY A 94 4.31 -12.26 9.20
N ASP A 95 4.24 -12.76 10.43
CA ASP A 95 3.07 -13.51 10.90
C ASP A 95 1.83 -12.61 10.97
N LEU A 96 1.98 -11.42 11.54
CA LEU A 96 0.90 -10.43 11.62
C LEU A 96 0.41 -10.02 10.23
N PHE A 97 1.32 -9.76 9.28
CA PHE A 97 0.96 -9.40 7.92
C PHE A 97 0.21 -10.54 7.22
N ARG A 98 0.64 -11.79 7.38
CA ARG A 98 -0.05 -12.96 6.79
C ARG A 98 -1.45 -13.15 7.35
N LEU A 99 -1.62 -12.91 8.65
CA LEU A 99 -2.92 -13.03 9.33
C LEU A 99 -3.89 -11.90 8.97
N ASN A 100 -3.38 -10.67 8.78
CA ASN A 100 -4.24 -9.48 8.70
C ASN A 100 -4.31 -8.81 7.32
N CYS A 101 -3.31 -9.01 6.45
CA CYS A 101 -3.12 -8.21 5.24
C CYS A 101 -2.95 -9.04 3.96
N ALA A 102 -2.30 -10.20 4.04
CA ALA A 102 -1.94 -11.01 2.87
C ALA A 102 -3.14 -11.54 2.08
N SER A 103 -4.32 -11.64 2.70
CA SER A 103 -5.56 -12.01 2.00
C SER A 103 -5.94 -11.02 0.89
N CYS A 104 -5.51 -9.75 1.03
CA CYS A 104 -5.71 -8.72 0.02
C CYS A 104 -4.40 -8.41 -0.73
N HIS A 105 -3.29 -8.25 -0.01
CA HIS A 105 -2.03 -7.74 -0.59
C HIS A 105 -1.05 -8.84 -1.04
N ASN A 106 -1.44 -10.12 -0.98
CA ASN A 106 -0.55 -11.26 -1.24
C ASN A 106 0.59 -11.38 -0.21
N PHE A 107 1.28 -12.51 -0.14
CA PHE A 107 2.28 -12.84 0.89
C PHE A 107 3.48 -11.88 0.91
N THR A 108 3.86 -11.37 -0.26
CA THR A 108 5.00 -10.46 -0.47
C THR A 108 4.55 -9.02 -0.77
N GLY A 109 3.27 -8.69 -0.54
CA GLY A 109 2.78 -7.32 -0.72
C GLY A 109 2.51 -6.91 -2.17
N LYS A 110 2.48 -7.84 -3.13
CA LYS A 110 2.27 -7.56 -4.56
C LYS A 110 0.86 -7.10 -4.95
N GLY A 111 -0.08 -7.12 -4.02
CA GLY A 111 -1.46 -6.72 -4.27
C GLY A 111 -2.33 -7.87 -4.80
N GLY A 112 -3.57 -7.53 -5.14
CA GLY A 112 -4.58 -8.51 -5.55
C GLY A 112 -5.87 -7.86 -6.03
N ALA A 113 -6.66 -8.59 -6.82
CA ALA A 113 -7.95 -8.12 -7.30
C ALA A 113 -9.02 -8.20 -6.20
N LEU A 114 -9.85 -7.16 -6.08
CA LEU A 114 -11.01 -7.11 -5.19
C LEU A 114 -12.31 -7.01 -6.02
N SER A 115 -13.45 -7.10 -5.33
CA SER A 115 -14.76 -6.97 -5.97
C SER A 115 -14.99 -5.58 -6.58
N SER A 116 -15.87 -5.53 -7.57
CA SER A 116 -16.37 -4.28 -8.18
C SER A 116 -15.28 -3.38 -8.78
N GLY A 117 -14.26 -3.98 -9.39
CA GLY A 117 -13.18 -3.26 -10.07
C GLY A 117 -12.16 -2.60 -9.13
N LYS A 118 -12.23 -2.89 -7.83
CA LYS A 118 -11.23 -2.46 -6.84
C LYS A 118 -10.07 -3.46 -6.79
N TYR A 119 -8.96 -3.05 -6.20
CA TYR A 119 -7.76 -3.86 -6.03
C TYR A 119 -6.95 -3.40 -4.81
N ALA A 120 -6.18 -4.33 -4.26
CA ALA A 120 -5.13 -4.05 -3.30
C ALA A 120 -3.88 -3.68 -4.09
N PRO A 121 -3.29 -2.49 -3.88
CA PRO A 121 -2.09 -2.07 -4.60
C PRO A 121 -0.85 -2.85 -4.14
N ASP A 122 0.18 -2.85 -4.99
CA ASP A 122 1.54 -3.24 -4.63
C ASP A 122 2.08 -2.34 -3.49
N LEU A 123 2.76 -2.96 -2.54
CA LEU A 123 3.34 -2.34 -1.35
C LEU A 123 4.83 -2.01 -1.49
N ALA A 124 5.43 -2.18 -2.68
CA ALA A 124 6.82 -1.77 -2.94
C ALA A 124 7.01 -0.24 -2.96
N ASP A 125 6.08 0.49 -3.59
CA ASP A 125 6.18 1.94 -3.79
C ASP A 125 5.96 2.81 -2.52
N PRO A 126 5.07 2.44 -1.58
CA PRO A 126 4.83 3.25 -0.39
C PRO A 126 6.05 3.36 0.54
N ASN A 127 6.25 4.55 1.13
CA ASN A 127 7.18 4.74 2.24
C ASN A 127 6.58 4.26 3.58
N GLU A 128 7.40 4.18 4.62
CA GLU A 128 7.02 3.65 5.94
C GLU A 128 5.86 4.44 6.56
N GLN A 129 5.92 5.78 6.46
CA GLN A 129 4.85 6.64 6.96
C GLN A 129 3.54 6.42 6.19
N GLN A 130 3.59 6.18 4.88
CA GLN A 130 2.43 5.84 4.05
C GLN A 130 1.84 4.47 4.43
N ILE A 131 2.67 3.48 4.74
CA ILE A 131 2.20 2.16 5.20
C ILE A 131 1.53 2.29 6.58
N LEU A 132 2.14 3.03 7.51
CA LEU A 132 1.57 3.29 8.82
C LEU A 132 0.20 3.98 8.71
N THR A 133 0.16 5.07 7.95
CA THR A 133 -1.06 5.87 7.81
C THR A 133 -2.15 5.12 7.03
N ALA A 134 -1.80 4.22 6.11
CA ALA A 134 -2.75 3.29 5.50
C ALA A 134 -3.42 2.40 6.56
N MET A 135 -2.63 1.78 7.45
CA MET A 135 -3.16 0.94 8.53
C MET A 135 -4.06 1.74 9.49
N LEU A 136 -3.66 2.96 9.86
CA LEU A 136 -4.42 3.80 10.78
C LEU A 136 -5.76 4.29 10.20
N THR A 137 -5.78 4.57 8.90
CA THR A 137 -6.88 5.32 8.27
C THR A 137 -7.82 4.42 7.47
N GLY A 138 -7.39 3.21 7.11
CA GLY A 138 -8.17 2.25 6.32
C GLY A 138 -8.64 2.86 5.00
N PRO A 139 -7.72 3.19 4.07
CA PRO A 139 -8.10 3.86 2.85
C PRO A 139 -8.98 2.96 1.97
N GLN A 140 -10.07 3.55 1.47
CA GLN A 140 -11.00 2.93 0.54
C GLN A 140 -11.65 1.65 1.11
N ASN A 141 -11.26 0.46 0.63
CA ASN A 141 -11.79 -0.82 1.10
C ASN A 141 -10.94 -1.47 2.19
N MET A 142 -9.78 -0.90 2.53
CA MET A 142 -8.92 -1.43 3.57
C MET A 142 -9.55 -1.15 4.94
N PRO A 143 -9.65 -2.14 5.84
CA PRO A 143 -10.15 -1.89 7.19
C PRO A 143 -9.19 -0.99 7.97
N LYS A 144 -9.73 -0.26 8.95
CA LYS A 144 -8.95 0.55 9.88
C LYS A 144 -8.38 -0.34 10.98
N PHE A 145 -7.07 -0.31 11.19
CA PHE A 145 -6.39 -1.04 12.26
C PHE A 145 -6.05 -0.08 13.39
N SER A 146 -6.98 0.08 14.35
CA SER A 146 -6.76 0.91 15.54
C SER A 146 -5.65 0.34 16.44
N ASP A 147 -5.07 1.16 17.33
CA ASP A 147 -4.07 0.69 18.30
C ASP A 147 -4.59 -0.36 19.29
N ARG A 148 -5.91 -0.52 19.41
CA ARG A 148 -6.53 -1.61 20.19
C ARG A 148 -6.51 -2.94 19.47
N GLN A 149 -6.51 -2.92 18.13
CA GLN A 149 -6.50 -4.12 17.31
C GLN A 149 -5.07 -4.52 16.93
N LEU A 150 -4.26 -3.55 16.51
CA LEU A 150 -2.84 -3.70 16.22
C LEU A 150 -2.10 -2.57 16.95
N PRO A 151 -1.48 -2.85 18.11
CA PRO A 151 -0.62 -1.91 18.82
C PRO A 151 0.45 -1.29 17.92
N PHE A 152 0.95 -0.13 18.32
CA PHE A 152 1.91 0.62 17.51
C PHE A 152 3.19 -0.18 17.20
N ASP A 153 3.72 -0.94 18.15
CA ASP A 153 4.91 -1.78 17.92
C ASP A 153 4.65 -2.91 16.91
N GLU A 154 3.45 -3.50 16.92
CA GLU A 154 3.06 -4.52 15.94
C GLU A 154 2.95 -3.93 14.53
N LYS A 155 2.42 -2.71 14.41
CA LYS A 155 2.42 -1.96 13.13
C LYS A 155 3.83 -1.71 12.63
N ARG A 156 4.77 -1.37 13.50
CA ARG A 156 6.18 -1.16 13.14
C ARG A 156 6.83 -2.44 12.63
N ASP A 157 6.55 -3.57 13.25
CA ASP A 157 7.04 -4.86 12.78
C ASP A 157 6.44 -5.25 11.42
N ILE A 158 5.14 -4.99 11.21
CA ILE A 158 4.51 -5.17 9.88
C ILE A 158 5.21 -4.30 8.83
N ILE A 159 5.49 -3.02 9.15
CA ILE A 159 6.23 -2.12 8.24
C ILE A 159 7.61 -2.68 7.93
N ALA A 160 8.35 -3.15 8.95
CA ALA A 160 9.64 -3.77 8.77
C ALA A 160 9.57 -4.99 7.84
N TYR A 161 8.58 -5.87 8.04
CA TYR A 161 8.35 -7.02 7.17
C TYR A 161 8.05 -6.60 5.73
N VAL A 162 7.08 -5.70 5.51
CA VAL A 162 6.70 -5.22 4.18
C VAL A 162 7.90 -4.63 3.46
N LYS A 163 8.68 -3.77 4.12
CA LYS A 163 9.89 -3.19 3.53
C LYS A 163 10.95 -4.25 3.25
N SER A 164 11.15 -5.23 4.13
CA SER A 164 12.10 -6.32 3.88
C SER A 164 11.73 -7.16 2.65
N VAL A 165 10.46 -7.53 2.47
CA VAL A 165 10.05 -8.42 1.36
C VAL A 165 9.89 -7.68 0.03
N THR A 166 9.81 -6.35 0.06
CA THR A 166 9.68 -5.52 -1.15
C THR A 166 10.99 -4.91 -1.61
N GLU A 167 11.97 -4.74 -0.71
CA GLU A 167 13.30 -4.21 -1.04
C GLU A 167 14.34 -5.31 -1.30
N GLU A 168 14.19 -6.49 -0.70
CA GLU A 168 15.13 -7.59 -0.87
C GLU A 168 14.98 -8.24 -2.26
N LYS A 169 16.10 -8.73 -2.80
CA LYS A 169 16.10 -9.45 -4.08
C LYS A 169 15.51 -10.86 -3.90
N ASP A 170 14.79 -11.31 -4.92
CA ASP A 170 14.26 -12.67 -4.95
C ASP A 170 15.39 -13.72 -4.82
N PRO A 171 15.38 -14.56 -3.77
CA PRO A 171 16.38 -15.62 -3.65
C PRO A 171 16.11 -16.69 -4.71
N GLY A 172 17.14 -17.07 -5.47
CA GLY A 172 17.09 -18.21 -6.38
C GLY A 172 16.65 -17.91 -7.83
N GLY A 173 16.55 -16.64 -8.23
CA GLY A 173 16.35 -16.27 -9.63
C GLY A 173 15.33 -15.15 -9.80
N TYR A 174 14.68 -15.13 -10.96
CA TYR A 174 13.68 -14.12 -11.27
C TYR A 174 12.33 -14.49 -10.63
N GLY A 175 11.78 -13.66 -9.75
CA GLY A 175 10.56 -13.98 -8.97
C GLY A 175 9.25 -14.03 -9.75
N LEU A 176 9.25 -13.81 -11.07
CA LEU A 176 8.07 -13.91 -11.95
C LEU A 176 6.84 -13.12 -11.42
N GLY A 177 7.09 -11.96 -10.80
CA GLY A 177 6.07 -11.10 -10.21
C GLY A 177 5.63 -11.45 -8.79
N GLY A 178 6.10 -12.56 -8.21
CA GLY A 178 5.86 -12.90 -6.80
C GLY A 178 4.45 -13.42 -6.48
N PHE A 179 3.65 -13.77 -7.50
CA PHE A 179 2.29 -14.32 -7.34
C PHE A 179 2.25 -15.85 -7.25
N GLY A 180 3.39 -16.54 -7.44
CA GLY A 180 3.51 -17.99 -7.35
C GLY A 180 3.11 -18.73 -8.63
N PRO A 181 2.26 -19.76 -8.57
CA PRO A 181 2.20 -20.81 -9.59
C PRO A 181 1.64 -20.37 -10.96
N ALA A 182 0.85 -19.30 -11.01
CA ALA A 182 0.26 -18.83 -12.26
C ALA A 182 1.31 -18.27 -13.24
N PRO A 183 2.11 -17.24 -12.87
CA PRO A 183 3.19 -16.76 -13.74
C PRO A 183 4.31 -17.78 -13.92
N GLU A 184 4.60 -18.61 -12.91
CA GLU A 184 5.54 -19.74 -13.01
C GLU A 184 5.10 -20.76 -14.06
N GLY A 185 3.82 -21.15 -14.06
CA GLY A 185 3.26 -22.06 -15.05
C GLY A 185 3.31 -21.48 -16.46
N MET A 186 3.01 -20.19 -16.63
CA MET A 186 3.12 -19.51 -17.92
C MET A 186 4.56 -19.50 -18.43
N ALA A 187 5.53 -19.19 -17.56
CA ALA A 187 6.95 -19.23 -17.90
C ALA A 187 7.40 -20.66 -18.26
N MET A 188 6.94 -21.67 -17.52
CA MET A 188 7.22 -23.06 -17.83
C MET A 188 6.73 -23.44 -19.22
N TRP A 189 5.51 -23.07 -19.60
CA TRP A 189 4.96 -23.37 -20.92
C TRP A 189 5.65 -22.59 -22.05
N ILE A 190 5.78 -21.27 -21.91
CA ILE A 190 6.30 -20.42 -23.00
C ILE A 190 7.81 -20.55 -23.15
N ILE A 191 8.56 -20.68 -22.05
CA ILE A 191 10.02 -20.74 -22.08
C ILE A 191 10.47 -22.20 -22.06
N GLY A 192 10.04 -22.94 -21.04
CA GLY A 192 10.47 -24.33 -20.82
C GLY A 192 10.00 -25.25 -21.95
N MET A 193 8.70 -25.32 -22.21
CA MET A 193 8.14 -26.26 -23.17
C MET A 193 8.52 -25.90 -24.62
N VAL A 194 8.54 -24.62 -24.98
CA VAL A 194 9.01 -24.19 -26.32
C VAL A 194 10.47 -24.55 -26.53
N ALA A 195 11.35 -24.33 -25.54
CA ALA A 195 12.75 -24.72 -25.64
C ALA A 195 12.91 -26.24 -25.79
N ALA A 196 12.15 -27.03 -25.01
CA ALA A 196 12.18 -28.49 -25.07
C ALA A 196 11.66 -29.02 -26.42
N ILE A 197 10.54 -28.49 -26.94
CA ILE A 197 10.01 -28.86 -28.26
C ILE A 197 11.01 -28.48 -29.36
N GLY A 198 11.58 -27.27 -29.30
CA GLY A 198 12.58 -26.81 -30.27
C GLY A 198 13.81 -27.73 -30.30
N ALA A 199 14.32 -28.14 -29.13
CA ALA A 199 15.41 -29.10 -29.03
C ALA A 199 15.03 -30.48 -29.59
N ALA A 200 13.84 -30.97 -29.27
CA ALA A 200 13.35 -32.25 -29.77
C ALA A 200 13.22 -32.27 -31.31
N LEU A 201 12.64 -31.22 -31.90
CA LEU A 201 12.54 -31.08 -33.36
C LEU A 201 13.91 -30.98 -34.03
N TRP A 202 14.86 -30.27 -33.43
CA TRP A 202 16.22 -30.17 -33.93
C TRP A 202 16.96 -31.50 -33.95
N ILE A 203 16.84 -32.27 -32.85
CA ILE A 203 17.43 -33.61 -32.75
C ILE A 203 16.77 -34.55 -33.76
N GLY A 204 15.44 -34.55 -33.84
CA GLY A 204 14.69 -35.41 -34.77
C GLY A 204 14.92 -35.07 -36.24
N ALA A 205 15.21 -33.81 -36.58
CA ALA A 205 15.57 -33.42 -37.95
C ALA A 205 17.01 -33.81 -38.35
N ARG A 206 17.85 -34.21 -37.39
CA ARG A 206 19.25 -34.61 -37.60
C ARG A 206 19.50 -36.11 -37.41
N SER A 207 18.47 -36.89 -37.10
CA SER A 207 18.47 -38.36 -37.04
C SER A 207 17.90 -38.96 -38.32
#